data_AF-A0AA95JWG1-F1
#
_entry.id   AF-A0AA95JWG1-F1
#
_cell.length_a   1.000
_cell.length_b   1.000
_cell.length_c   1.000
_cell.angle_alpha   90.00
_cell.angle_beta   90.00
_cell.angle_gamma   90.00
#
_symmetry.space_group_name_H-M   'P 1'
#
loop_
_entity.id
_entity.type
_entity.pdbx_description
1 polymer ?
#
loop_
_entity_poly.entity_id
_entity_poly.type
_entity_poly.pdbx_seq_one_letter_code
_entity_poly.pdbx_strand_id
1 'polypeptide(L)'
;MAVTAFGDLPLADRDRPWDGAAAEKRVRAWAKAEDEPNQRYRDAHVWYDADSKQNFTAYKLLIADVVDGRLVAVPRGVMAAGNVVDGARGGVNLPEKDVARVKSHLAKYYRKMGDQPPWER
;
A
#
# COMPACT_ATOMS: atom_id res chain seq x y z
N MET A 1 -6.75 13.50 7.17
CA MET A 1 -7.07 12.25 6.45
C MET A 1 -6.76 12.35 4.96
N ALA A 2 -6.07 11.37 4.36
CA ALA A 2 -6.00 11.29 2.90
C ALA A 2 -5.69 9.87 2.38
N VAL A 3 -6.52 9.38 1.47
CA VAL A 3 -6.15 8.29 0.57
C VAL A 3 -5.06 8.83 -0.36
N THR A 4 -3.99 8.06 -0.56
CA THR A 4 -2.92 8.48 -1.46
C THR A 4 -3.45 8.58 -2.89
N ALA A 5 -2.93 9.54 -3.66
CA ALA A 5 -3.25 9.60 -5.08
C ALA A 5 -2.83 8.28 -5.73
N PHE A 6 -3.61 7.80 -6.70
CA PHE A 6 -3.23 6.60 -7.43
C PHE A 6 -1.97 6.90 -8.24
N GLY A 7 -0.83 6.38 -7.77
CA GLY A 7 0.48 6.61 -8.40
C GLY A 7 0.76 5.75 -9.62
N ASP A 8 -0.19 4.90 -10.03
CA ASP A 8 -0.08 3.96 -11.15
C ASP A 8 1.26 3.22 -11.23
N LEU A 9 1.77 2.76 -10.06
CA LEU A 9 3.09 2.16 -9.96
C LEU A 9 3.24 0.98 -10.93
N PRO A 10 4.41 0.80 -11.56
CA PRO A 10 4.69 -0.42 -12.33
C PRO A 10 4.52 -1.65 -11.45
N LEU A 11 4.05 -2.75 -12.03
CA LEU A 11 3.91 -4.01 -11.32
C LEU A 11 5.25 -4.75 -11.29
N ALA A 12 5.58 -5.33 -10.14
CA ALA A 12 6.60 -6.37 -10.05
C ALA A 12 6.08 -7.68 -10.66
N ASP A 13 7.00 -8.64 -10.86
CA ASP A 13 6.63 -10.00 -11.26
C ASP A 13 5.60 -10.62 -10.31
N ARG A 14 4.62 -11.31 -10.88
CA ARG A 14 3.49 -11.90 -10.13
C ARG A 14 3.93 -12.90 -9.07
N ASP A 15 4.96 -13.67 -9.36
CA ASP A 15 5.49 -14.70 -8.46
C ASP A 15 6.47 -14.17 -7.42
N ARG A 16 6.81 -12.87 -7.46
CA ARG A 16 7.71 -12.25 -6.50
C ARG A 16 7.22 -12.49 -5.06
N PRO A 17 8.09 -12.99 -4.17
CA PRO A 17 7.72 -13.17 -2.77
C PRO A 17 7.40 -11.82 -2.11
N TRP A 18 6.52 -11.86 -1.10
CA TRP A 18 6.15 -10.68 -0.33
C TRP A 18 6.60 -10.81 1.11
N ASP A 19 7.46 -9.89 1.52
CA ASP A 19 7.82 -9.64 2.90
C ASP A 19 7.63 -8.15 3.17
N GLY A 20 6.50 -7.82 3.81
CA GLY A 20 6.16 -6.43 4.11
C GLY A 20 7.15 -5.76 5.08
N ALA A 21 7.77 -6.51 5.99
CA ALA A 21 8.73 -5.95 6.94
C ALA A 21 10.06 -5.62 6.25
N ALA A 22 10.50 -6.47 5.32
CA ALA A 22 11.68 -6.21 4.51
C ALA A 22 11.43 -5.10 3.47
N ALA A 23 10.25 -5.08 2.85
CA ALA A 23 9.85 -4.01 1.92
C ALA A 23 9.82 -2.65 2.63
N GLU A 24 9.26 -2.59 3.84
CA GLU A 24 9.19 -1.36 4.63
C GLU A 24 10.58 -0.75 4.88
N LYS A 25 11.57 -1.56 5.27
CA LYS A 25 12.94 -1.09 5.46
C LYS A 25 13.55 -0.53 4.16
N ARG A 26 13.33 -1.21 3.03
CA ARG A 26 13.82 -0.77 1.72
C ARG A 26 13.15 0.52 1.26
N VAL A 27 11.83 0.63 1.45
CA VAL A 27 11.05 1.82 1.09
C VAL A 27 11.51 3.03 1.90
N ARG A 28 11.75 2.89 3.21
CA ARG A 28 12.30 3.97 4.03
C ARG A 28 13.64 4.48 3.52
N ALA A 29 14.58 3.56 3.28
CA ALA A 29 15.91 3.90 2.77
C ALA A 29 15.82 4.59 1.40
N TRP A 30 15.03 4.03 0.48
CA TRP A 30 14.82 4.61 -0.85
C TRP A 30 14.17 5.99 -0.79
N ALA A 31 13.17 6.16 0.08
CA ALA A 31 12.47 7.42 0.28
C ALA A 31 13.33 8.47 0.99
N LYS A 32 14.46 8.09 1.61
CA LYS A 32 15.21 8.91 2.57
C LYS A 32 14.31 9.37 3.72
N ALA A 33 13.49 8.46 4.24
CA ALA A 33 12.56 8.66 5.34
C ALA A 33 13.08 7.92 6.58
N GLU A 34 14.21 8.40 7.13
CA GLU A 34 14.86 7.80 8.30
C GLU A 34 14.24 8.31 9.60
N ASP A 35 14.14 9.64 9.73
CA ASP A 35 13.60 10.29 10.93
C ASP A 35 12.07 10.38 10.89
N GLU A 36 11.50 10.76 9.74
CA GLU A 36 10.06 10.93 9.57
C GLU A 36 9.56 10.50 8.17
N PRO A 37 8.28 10.10 8.05
CA PRO A 37 7.65 9.85 6.76
C PRO A 37 7.66 11.09 5.87
N ASN A 38 7.93 10.89 4.58
CA ASN A 38 7.84 11.93 3.57
C ASN A 38 6.94 11.50 2.41
N GLN A 39 6.83 12.33 1.38
CA GLN A 39 5.98 12.05 0.23
C GLN A 39 6.35 10.74 -0.49
N ARG A 40 7.64 10.42 -0.62
CA ARG A 40 8.08 9.18 -1.30
C ARG A 40 7.68 7.94 -0.50
N TYR A 41 7.79 8.01 0.82
CA TYR A 41 7.31 6.94 1.71
C TYR A 41 5.78 6.77 1.63
N ARG A 42 5.06 7.90 1.54
CA ARG A 42 3.60 7.91 1.35
C ARG A 42 3.18 7.16 0.09
N ASP A 43 3.91 7.31 -1.02
CA ASP A 43 3.54 6.72 -2.31
C ASP A 43 3.58 5.17 -2.32
N ALA A 44 4.25 4.55 -1.33
CA ALA A 44 4.28 3.10 -1.18
C ALA A 44 3.03 2.53 -0.47
N HIS A 45 2.22 3.39 0.13
CA HIS A 45 1.08 3.06 0.98
C HIS A 45 -0.23 3.52 0.34
N VAL A 46 -1.32 2.79 0.59
CA VAL A 46 -2.65 3.15 0.05
C VAL A 46 -3.35 4.20 0.92
N TRP A 47 -3.06 4.22 2.21
CA TRP A 47 -3.71 5.11 3.16
C TRP A 47 -2.72 5.64 4.20
N TYR A 48 -2.95 6.88 4.66
CA TYR A 48 -2.27 7.42 5.82
C TYR A 48 -3.17 8.38 6.61
N ASP A 49 -2.91 8.50 7.90
CA ASP A 49 -3.50 9.53 8.74
C ASP A 49 -2.74 10.85 8.56
N ALA A 50 -3.42 11.87 8.02
CA ALA A 50 -2.78 13.16 7.77
C ALA A 50 -2.60 13.99 9.04
N ASP A 51 -3.36 13.70 10.09
CA ASP A 51 -3.24 14.37 11.40
C ASP A 51 -2.04 13.82 12.19
N SER A 52 -1.53 12.65 11.76
CA SER A 52 -0.37 11.95 12.32
C SER A 52 0.73 11.69 11.27
N LYS A 53 0.85 12.54 10.24
CA LYS A 53 1.72 12.33 9.05
C LYS A 53 3.22 12.16 9.36
N GLN A 54 3.67 12.60 10.52
CA GLN A 54 5.04 12.46 11.03
C GLN A 54 5.30 11.09 11.68
N ASN A 55 4.26 10.29 11.91
CA ASN A 55 4.36 8.98 12.54
C ASN A 55 4.32 7.88 11.47
N PHE A 56 5.32 7.02 11.40
CA PHE A 56 5.31 5.92 10.43
C PHE A 56 4.13 4.96 10.60
N THR A 57 3.66 4.75 11.83
CA THR A 57 2.49 3.90 12.13
C THR A 57 1.17 4.48 11.60
N ALA A 58 1.16 5.77 11.20
CA ALA A 58 0.03 6.40 10.53
C ALA A 58 -0.16 5.91 9.09
N TYR A 59 0.83 5.25 8.49
CA TYR A 59 0.80 4.77 7.11
C TYR A 59 0.43 3.30 7.09
N LYS A 60 -0.59 2.96 6.30
CA LYS A 60 -1.19 1.62 6.29
C LYS A 60 -1.27 1.08 4.88
N LEU A 61 -1.35 -0.25 4.80
CA LEU A 61 -1.51 -0.97 3.54
C LEU A 61 -0.32 -0.69 2.61
N LEU A 62 0.88 -1.05 3.06
CA LEU A 62 2.07 -1.09 2.21
C LEU A 62 1.83 -2.10 1.08
N ILE A 63 1.92 -1.64 -0.16
CA ILE A 63 1.71 -2.48 -1.36
C ILE A 63 2.93 -2.52 -2.28
N ALA A 64 3.93 -1.69 -2.00
CA ALA A 64 5.07 -1.48 -2.88
C ALA A 64 6.39 -1.89 -2.23
N ASP A 65 7.36 -2.19 -3.07
CA ASP A 65 8.74 -2.50 -2.71
C ASP A 65 9.69 -1.77 -3.67
N VAL A 66 10.97 -1.72 -3.34
CA VAL A 66 12.02 -1.14 -4.18
C VAL A 66 12.69 -2.25 -4.96
N VAL A 67 12.58 -2.18 -6.29
CA VAL A 67 13.22 -3.12 -7.23
C VAL A 67 14.01 -2.29 -8.24
N ASP A 68 15.30 -2.57 -8.40
CA ASP A 68 16.20 -1.84 -9.31
C ASP A 68 16.16 -0.31 -9.10
N GLY A 69 16.11 0.13 -7.84
CA GLY A 69 16.12 1.55 -7.45
C GLY A 69 14.80 2.30 -7.67
N ARG A 70 13.74 1.63 -8.15
CA ARG A 70 12.41 2.21 -8.35
C ARG A 70 11.35 1.56 -7.46
N LEU A 71 10.34 2.35 -7.11
CA LEU A 71 9.18 1.87 -6.38
C LEU A 71 8.24 1.12 -7.33
N VAL A 72 7.89 -0.11 -7.00
CA VAL A 72 7.01 -0.98 -7.80
C VAL A 72 5.92 -1.55 -6.90
N ALA A 73 4.68 -1.63 -7.38
CA ALA A 73 3.61 -2.33 -6.68
C ALA A 73 3.84 -3.84 -6.79
N VAL A 74 3.86 -4.54 -5.65
CA VAL A 74 4.09 -5.99 -5.60
C VAL A 74 2.75 -6.71 -5.57
N PRO A 75 2.44 -7.61 -6.51
CA PRO A 75 1.13 -8.25 -6.58
C PRO A 75 0.66 -8.91 -5.29
N ARG A 76 1.54 -9.67 -4.63
CA ARG A 76 1.25 -10.30 -3.33
C ARG A 76 1.04 -9.27 -2.20
N GLY A 77 1.67 -8.10 -2.28
CA GLY A 77 1.45 -6.98 -1.35
C GLY A 77 0.07 -6.33 -1.54
N VAL A 78 -0.33 -6.11 -2.79
CA VAL A 78 -1.69 -5.64 -3.13
C VAL A 78 -2.74 -6.63 -2.63
N MET A 79 -2.54 -7.92 -2.85
CA MET A 79 -3.46 -8.97 -2.37
C MET A 79 -3.53 -9.02 -0.84
N ALA A 80 -2.38 -8.91 -0.15
CA ALA A 80 -2.33 -8.86 1.31
C ALA A 80 -3.11 -7.65 1.86
N ALA A 81 -2.92 -6.47 1.27
CA ALA A 81 -3.66 -5.27 1.62
C ALA A 81 -5.17 -5.42 1.36
N GLY A 82 -5.55 -5.98 0.21
CA GLY A 82 -6.95 -6.23 -0.14
C GLY A 82 -7.63 -7.19 0.83
N ASN A 83 -6.98 -8.29 1.20
CA ASN A 83 -7.54 -9.24 2.17
C ASN A 83 -7.73 -8.60 3.55
N VAL A 84 -6.79 -7.77 3.99
CA VAL A 84 -6.89 -7.04 5.27
C VAL A 84 -8.04 -6.02 5.22
N VAL A 85 -8.25 -5.33 4.10
CA VAL A 85 -9.41 -4.45 3.91
C VAL A 85 -10.73 -5.25 3.87
N ASP A 86 -10.68 -6.50 3.44
CA ASP A 86 -11.81 -7.43 3.41
C ASP A 86 -12.01 -8.21 4.72
N GLY A 87 -11.34 -7.80 5.81
CA GLY A 87 -11.57 -8.33 7.15
C GLY A 87 -10.59 -9.41 7.61
N ALA A 88 -9.63 -9.83 6.78
CA ALA A 88 -8.56 -10.71 7.23
C ALA A 88 -7.76 -10.06 8.37
N ARG A 89 -7.29 -10.86 9.32
CA ARG A 89 -6.52 -10.40 10.49
C ARG A 89 -7.24 -9.35 11.35
N GLY A 90 -8.58 -9.36 11.36
CA GLY A 90 -9.39 -8.41 12.13
C GLY A 90 -9.63 -7.07 11.44
N GLY A 91 -9.28 -6.96 10.16
CA GLY A 91 -9.48 -5.74 9.38
C GLY A 91 -8.34 -4.73 9.51
N VAL A 92 -8.52 -3.57 8.87
CA VAL A 92 -7.65 -2.41 9.06
C VAL A 92 -8.42 -1.32 9.79
N ASN A 93 -7.81 -0.75 10.82
CA ASN A 93 -8.39 0.39 11.53
C ASN A 93 -8.35 1.64 10.62
N LEU A 94 -9.47 1.95 9.97
CA LEU A 94 -9.68 3.10 9.08
C LEU A 94 -11.01 3.76 9.40
N PRO A 95 -11.15 5.10 9.21
CA PRO A 95 -12.46 5.74 9.19
C PRO A 95 -13.36 5.10 8.11
N GLU A 96 -14.63 4.83 8.43
CA GLU A 96 -15.57 4.17 7.53
C GLU A 96 -15.68 4.87 6.15
N LYS A 97 -15.69 6.20 6.16
CA LYS A 97 -15.72 7.05 4.94
C LYS A 97 -14.53 6.85 4.00
N ASP A 98 -13.39 6.35 4.49
CA ASP A 98 -12.19 6.12 3.68
C ASP A 98 -12.16 4.71 3.08
N VAL A 99 -12.91 3.75 3.66
CA VAL A 99 -12.89 2.33 3.24
C VAL A 99 -13.27 2.19 1.76
N ALA A 100 -14.32 2.87 1.32
CA ALA A 100 -14.74 2.83 -0.08
C ALA A 100 -13.66 3.37 -1.05
N ARG A 101 -12.93 4.41 -0.64
CA ARG A 101 -11.83 4.99 -1.43
C ARG A 101 -10.59 4.10 -1.45
N VAL A 102 -10.27 3.45 -0.33
CA VAL A 102 -9.19 2.45 -0.23
C VAL A 102 -9.49 1.24 -1.11
N LYS A 103 -10.72 0.69 -1.02
CA LYS A 103 -11.19 -0.38 -1.91
C LYS A 103 -11.06 0.04 -3.38
N SER A 104 -11.55 1.24 -3.73
CA SER A 104 -11.43 1.77 -5.09
C SER A 104 -9.99 1.91 -5.57
N HIS A 105 -9.06 2.31 -4.70
CA HIS A 105 -7.64 2.41 -5.01
C HIS A 105 -7.04 1.02 -5.28
N LEU A 106 -7.21 0.07 -4.35
CA LEU A 106 -6.72 -1.30 -4.50
C LEU A 106 -7.34 -1.98 -5.72
N ALA A 107 -8.62 -1.78 -6.01
CA ALA A 107 -9.31 -2.34 -7.17
C ALA A 107 -8.63 -1.97 -8.50
N LYS A 108 -8.03 -0.77 -8.59
CA LYS A 108 -7.24 -0.39 -9.78
C LYS A 108 -6.01 -1.26 -9.94
N TYR A 109 -5.30 -1.59 -8.85
CA TYR A 109 -4.17 -2.51 -8.91
C TYR A 109 -4.61 -3.94 -9.17
N TYR A 110 -5.70 -4.43 -8.57
CA TYR A 110 -6.29 -5.74 -8.92
C TYR A 110 -6.55 -5.85 -10.42
N ARG A 111 -7.25 -4.86 -11.01
CA ARG A 111 -7.48 -4.82 -12.46
C ARG A 111 -6.19 -4.74 -13.27
N LYS A 112 -5.20 -3.97 -12.82
CA LYS A 112 -3.88 -3.89 -13.48
C LYS A 112 -3.16 -5.25 -13.49
N MET A 113 -3.38 -6.08 -12.47
CA MET A 113 -2.85 -7.44 -12.36
C MET A 113 -3.68 -8.48 -13.15
N GLY A 114 -4.83 -8.11 -13.72
CA GLY A 114 -5.79 -9.02 -14.32
C GLY A 114 -6.64 -9.80 -13.31
N ASP A 115 -6.70 -9.35 -12.05
CA ASP A 115 -7.44 -9.99 -10.97
C ASP A 115 -8.70 -9.20 -10.59
N GLN A 116 -9.62 -9.88 -9.89
CA GLN A 116 -10.81 -9.29 -9.29
C GLN A 116 -10.59 -9.06 -7.78
N PRO A 117 -10.90 -7.86 -7.25
CA PRO A 117 -10.78 -7.61 -5.82
C PRO A 117 -11.79 -8.46 -5.02
N PRO A 118 -11.48 -8.81 -3.77
CA PRO A 118 -12.26 -9.78 -3.00
C PRO A 118 -13.69 -9.32 -2.67
N TRP A 119 -13.93 -8.01 -2.57
CA TRP A 119 -15.25 -7.42 -2.30
C TRP A 119 -16.13 -7.23 -3.54
N GLU A 120 -15.64 -7.55 -4.74
CA GLU A 120 -16.44 -7.51 -5.98
C GLU A 120 -16.83 -8.92 -6.46
N ARG A 121 -16.58 -9.95 -5.64
CA ARG A 121 -16.89 -11.36 -5.94
C ARG A 121 -18.37 -11.70 -5.79
#